data_AF-A0A7G8WDR2-F1
#
_entry.id   AF-A0A7G8WDR2-F1
#
_cell.length_a   1.000
_cell.length_b   1.000
_cell.length_c   1.000
_cell.angle_alpha   90.00
_cell.angle_beta   90.00
_cell.angle_gamma   90.00
#
_symmetry.space_group_name_H-M   'P 1'
#
loop_
_entity.id
_entity.type
_entity.pdbx_description
1 polymer ?
#
loop_
_entity_poly.entity_id
_entity_poly.type
_entity_poly.pdbx_seq_one_letter_code
_entity_poly.pdbx_strand_id
1 'polypeptide(L)'
;MTTIHLSSTGLKINLVSIEFPVSIETLKDGLDANYRSVKLKENTIFTWDDLGILGYSGDGEHIDSLTLELEPDAFDFCPKTKFSGTFYFNDEEIINYYKTHKAEHIALFEGDDCGALVLNNMSAWFDVNDNRISAIEISTYEIYNRWEGIPEDKYSIKPLNEEEITFVDFGFKLSIIEELMYVKGLLKPLFDVHEFARWYKERDIDINEEGYEPIAEVEQYFKDLPIPKRLASEITEIYQDGGNDIYMNLSPFSGGAVEYWDIESAEDAKQFPNLKKATLCYAKDCVYDEFSALGIDAESL
;
A
#
# COMPACT_ATOMS: atom_id res chain seq x y z
N MET A 1 -31.84 21.20 13.64
CA MET A 1 -31.31 20.13 12.78
C MET A 1 -30.05 20.70 12.16
N THR A 2 -28.92 20.06 12.41
CA THR A 2 -27.60 20.54 11.96
C THR A 2 -27.48 20.36 10.45
N THR A 3 -27.03 21.40 9.76
CA THR A 3 -26.74 21.33 8.32
C THR A 3 -25.26 21.63 8.09
N ILE A 4 -24.59 20.77 7.33
CA ILE A 4 -23.18 20.90 6.98
C ILE A 4 -23.10 21.11 5.47
N HIS A 5 -22.29 22.06 5.02
CA HIS A 5 -22.03 22.31 3.60
C HIS A 5 -20.54 22.34 3.35
N LEU A 6 -20.05 21.46 2.48
CA LEU A 6 -18.73 21.55 1.88
C LEU A 6 -18.91 22.00 0.42
N SER A 7 -18.39 23.19 0.11
CA SER A 7 -18.56 23.82 -1.20
C SER A 7 -17.26 24.50 -1.64
N SER A 8 -17.26 25.08 -2.84
CA SER A 8 -16.19 25.96 -3.32
C SER A 8 -15.94 27.19 -2.44
N THR A 9 -16.85 27.50 -1.50
CA THR A 9 -16.69 28.59 -0.52
C THR A 9 -16.20 28.12 0.85
N GLY A 10 -15.85 26.84 0.99
CA GLY A 10 -15.38 26.22 2.23
C GLY A 10 -16.44 25.42 2.97
N LEU A 11 -16.05 24.89 4.14
CA LEU A 11 -16.93 24.18 5.07
C LEU A 11 -17.73 25.17 5.90
N LYS A 12 -19.04 24.91 6.00
CA LYS A 12 -19.94 25.60 6.92
C LYS A 12 -20.74 24.60 7.72
N ILE A 13 -20.88 24.88 9.01
CA ILE A 13 -21.83 24.21 9.90
C ILE A 13 -22.90 25.23 10.26
N ASN A 14 -24.13 24.96 9.85
CA ASN A 14 -25.24 25.90 9.82
C ASN A 14 -24.85 27.19 9.07
N LEU A 15 -24.58 28.28 9.78
CA LEU A 15 -24.16 29.56 9.20
C LEU A 15 -22.70 29.94 9.55
N VAL A 16 -21.99 29.07 10.26
CA VAL A 16 -20.63 29.31 10.76
C VAL A 16 -19.63 28.69 9.80
N SER A 17 -18.70 29.49 9.29
CA SER A 17 -17.56 29.01 8.52
C SER A 17 -16.56 28.30 9.43
N ILE A 18 -16.09 27.13 8.99
CA ILE A 18 -15.16 26.27 9.72
C ILE A 18 -13.88 26.09 8.91
N GLU A 19 -12.75 26.30 9.57
CA GLU A 19 -11.41 25.97 9.07
C GLU A 19 -10.69 25.21 10.17
N PHE A 20 -10.03 24.11 9.83
CA PHE A 20 -9.28 23.32 10.81
C PHE A 20 -7.82 23.82 10.91
N PRO A 21 -7.23 23.80 12.12
CA PRO A 21 -7.87 23.45 13.39
C PRO A 21 -8.83 24.56 13.87
N VAL A 22 -10.01 24.18 14.37
CA VAL A 22 -11.08 25.12 14.77
C VAL A 22 -11.23 25.19 16.29
N SER A 23 -11.42 26.39 16.85
CA SER A 23 -11.66 26.54 18.28
C SER A 23 -13.00 25.93 18.70
N ILE A 24 -13.07 25.37 19.90
CA ILE A 24 -14.33 24.89 20.49
C ILE A 24 -15.38 26.01 20.58
N GLU A 25 -14.98 27.27 20.85
CA GLU A 25 -15.92 28.38 20.90
C GLU A 25 -16.62 28.61 19.55
N THR A 26 -15.87 28.55 18.45
CA THR A 26 -16.45 28.63 17.09
C THR A 26 -17.43 27.49 16.83
N LEU A 27 -17.13 26.27 17.29
CA LEU A 27 -18.04 25.14 17.12
C LEU A 27 -19.31 25.23 17.96
N LYS A 28 -19.28 25.91 19.12
CA LYS A 28 -20.50 26.16 19.90
C LYS A 28 -21.51 27.01 19.13
N ASP A 29 -21.04 27.95 18.33
CA ASP A 29 -21.90 28.78 17.47
C ASP A 29 -22.52 27.95 16.33
N GLY A 30 -21.83 26.89 15.89
CA GLY A 30 -22.23 26.02 14.79
C GLY A 30 -23.09 24.81 15.20
N LEU A 31 -22.78 24.14 16.32
CA LEU A 31 -23.39 22.87 16.72
C LEU A 31 -24.30 23.05 17.94
N ASP A 32 -23.69 23.35 19.09
CA ASP A 32 -24.25 23.90 20.32
C ASP A 32 -23.17 23.78 21.43
N ALA A 33 -23.49 24.26 22.63
CA ALA A 33 -22.61 24.17 23.79
C ALA A 33 -22.73 22.87 24.60
N ASN A 34 -23.60 21.93 24.20
CA ASN A 34 -23.86 20.68 24.92
C ASN A 34 -22.99 19.54 24.36
N TYR A 35 -21.70 19.59 24.70
CA TYR A 35 -20.77 18.49 24.45
C TYR A 35 -20.21 17.96 25.76
N ARG A 36 -19.68 16.73 25.70
CA ARG A 36 -18.79 16.17 26.72
C ARG A 36 -17.42 15.95 26.11
N SER A 37 -16.37 15.82 26.93
CA SER A 37 -15.05 15.46 26.43
C SER A 37 -14.43 14.32 27.22
N VAL A 38 -13.59 13.54 26.54
CA VAL A 38 -12.80 12.45 27.10
C VAL A 38 -11.34 12.69 26.72
N LYS A 39 -10.46 12.82 27.72
CA LYS A 39 -9.01 12.90 27.48
C LYS A 39 -8.46 11.49 27.35
N LEU A 40 -7.88 11.19 26.19
CA LEU A 40 -7.10 9.98 25.94
C LEU A 40 -5.61 10.29 26.04
N LYS A 41 -4.77 9.27 25.84
CA LYS A 41 -3.32 9.38 25.97
C LYS A 41 -2.72 10.40 24.99
N GLU A 42 -3.17 10.37 23.73
CA GLU A 42 -2.59 11.16 22.63
C GLU A 42 -3.50 12.31 22.18
N ASN A 43 -4.80 12.28 22.48
CA ASN A 43 -5.76 13.30 22.05
C ASN A 43 -6.89 13.53 23.06
N THR A 44 -7.74 14.51 22.80
CA THR A 44 -9.01 14.75 23.50
C THR A 44 -10.13 14.59 22.48
N ILE A 45 -11.16 13.82 22.83
CA ILE A 45 -12.35 13.66 22.00
C ILE A 45 -13.48 14.48 22.60
N PHE A 46 -14.13 15.30 21.78
CA PHE A 46 -15.32 16.07 22.11
C PHE A 46 -16.53 15.41 21.44
N THR A 47 -17.60 15.21 22.19
CA THR A 47 -18.78 14.44 21.72
C THR A 47 -20.05 15.25 21.90
N TRP A 48 -20.74 15.51 20.80
CA TRP A 48 -22.11 16.02 20.79
C TRP A 48 -23.08 14.84 20.68
N ASP A 49 -23.47 14.29 21.83
CA ASP A 49 -24.23 13.04 21.96
C ASP A 49 -25.53 13.02 21.12
N ASP A 50 -26.28 14.12 21.15
CA ASP A 50 -27.60 14.25 20.50
C ASP A 50 -27.49 14.61 19.00
N LEU A 51 -26.28 15.02 18.57
CA LEU A 51 -26.01 15.37 17.18
C LEU A 51 -25.35 14.23 16.40
N GLY A 52 -24.76 13.25 17.09
CA GLY A 52 -23.98 12.18 16.46
C GLY A 52 -22.68 12.68 15.85
N ILE A 53 -21.98 13.58 16.55
CA ILE A 53 -20.75 14.22 16.07
C ILE A 53 -19.63 14.05 17.10
N LEU A 54 -18.45 13.67 16.61
CA LEU A 54 -17.20 13.68 17.36
C LEU A 54 -16.28 14.78 16.82
N GLY A 55 -15.47 15.37 17.69
CA GLY A 55 -14.37 16.25 17.34
C GLY A 55 -13.07 15.77 17.97
N TYR A 56 -12.04 15.59 17.17
CA TYR A 56 -10.73 15.14 17.62
C TYR A 56 -9.79 16.34 17.80
N SER A 57 -9.04 16.35 18.90
CA SER A 57 -8.15 17.45 19.26
C SER A 57 -6.83 16.94 19.84
N GLY A 58 -5.72 17.26 19.19
CA GLY A 58 -4.38 16.93 19.69
C GLY A 58 -4.00 17.73 20.94
N ASP A 59 -4.30 19.04 20.95
CA ASP A 59 -3.92 19.95 22.04
C ASP A 59 -4.97 20.08 23.16
N GLY A 60 -6.21 19.63 22.92
CA GLY A 60 -7.35 19.76 23.83
C GLY A 60 -8.05 21.13 23.79
N GLU A 61 -7.65 22.03 22.90
CA GLU A 61 -8.20 23.38 22.75
C GLU A 61 -8.81 23.61 21.36
N HIS A 62 -8.16 23.09 20.32
CA HIS A 62 -8.58 23.20 18.92
C HIS A 62 -8.93 21.81 18.37
N ILE A 63 -10.03 21.74 17.62
CA ILE A 63 -10.47 20.54 16.93
C ILE A 63 -9.78 20.46 15.58
N ASP A 64 -9.10 19.36 15.32
CA ASP A 64 -8.36 19.07 14.09
C ASP A 64 -9.26 18.41 13.02
N SER A 65 -10.24 17.61 13.45
CA SER A 65 -11.22 16.97 12.56
C SER A 65 -12.57 16.73 13.25
N LEU A 66 -13.62 16.59 12.44
CA LEU A 66 -14.97 16.23 12.90
C LEU A 66 -15.43 14.93 12.25
N THR A 67 -16.01 14.02 13.02
CA THR A 67 -16.59 12.78 12.50
C THR A 67 -18.10 12.78 12.70
N LEU A 68 -18.84 12.51 11.63
CA LEU A 68 -20.28 12.31 11.63
C LEU A 68 -20.57 10.82 11.76
N GLU A 69 -21.10 10.40 12.90
CA GLU A 69 -21.29 8.99 13.26
C GLU A 69 -22.65 8.49 12.78
N LEU A 70 -22.70 7.72 11.70
CA LEU A 70 -23.93 7.15 11.16
C LEU A 70 -24.29 5.82 11.84
N GLU A 71 -23.29 5.09 12.31
CA GLU A 71 -23.40 3.83 13.06
C GLU A 71 -22.51 3.85 14.32
N PRO A 72 -22.91 4.58 15.39
CA PRO A 72 -22.06 4.75 16.56
C PRO A 72 -21.72 3.42 17.25
N ASP A 73 -20.45 3.26 17.60
CA ASP A 73 -19.94 2.16 18.41
C ASP A 73 -20.32 2.28 19.91
N ALA A 74 -19.90 1.27 20.69
CA ALA A 74 -20.18 1.18 22.13
C ALA A 74 -19.06 1.70 23.04
N PHE A 75 -18.12 2.52 22.53
CA PHE A 75 -17.07 3.11 23.36
C PHE A 75 -17.59 4.30 24.17
N ASP A 76 -16.95 4.56 25.32
CA ASP A 76 -17.37 5.65 26.22
C ASP A 76 -17.38 7.03 25.56
N PHE A 77 -16.58 7.25 24.51
CA PHE A 77 -16.54 8.52 23.77
C PHE A 77 -17.55 8.58 22.61
N CYS A 78 -18.13 7.47 22.17
CA CYS A 78 -19.08 7.43 21.05
C CYS A 78 -20.38 8.19 21.38
N PRO A 79 -20.99 8.89 20.41
CA PRO A 79 -22.22 9.62 20.67
C PRO A 79 -23.38 8.66 20.97
N LYS A 80 -24.32 9.11 21.81
CA LYS A 80 -25.52 8.33 22.17
C LYS A 80 -26.49 8.12 21.01
N THR A 81 -26.42 8.97 20.00
CA THR A 81 -27.29 8.92 18.83
C THR A 81 -26.48 9.00 17.55
N LYS A 82 -27.02 8.44 16.47
CA LYS A 82 -26.46 8.62 15.12
C LYS A 82 -26.64 10.06 14.64
N PHE A 83 -25.80 10.47 13.70
CA PHE A 83 -25.88 11.76 13.04
C PHE A 83 -27.28 11.98 12.48
N SER A 84 -27.90 13.07 12.95
CA SER A 84 -29.30 13.42 12.65
C SER A 84 -29.42 14.64 11.73
N GLY A 85 -28.30 15.21 11.31
CA GLY A 85 -28.23 16.36 10.41
C GLY A 85 -28.28 16.00 8.93
N THR A 86 -27.88 16.94 8.09
CA THR A 86 -27.68 16.73 6.65
C THR A 86 -26.36 17.34 6.25
N PHE A 87 -25.60 16.63 5.42
CA PHE A 87 -24.33 17.10 4.89
C PHE A 87 -24.44 17.18 3.37
N TYR A 88 -24.17 18.37 2.83
CA TYR A 88 -24.14 18.66 1.41
C TYR A 88 -22.70 18.82 0.90
N PHE A 89 -22.42 18.22 -0.25
CA PHE A 89 -21.21 18.43 -1.06
C PHE A 89 -21.63 19.02 -2.41
N ASN A 90 -21.17 20.23 -2.75
CA ASN A 90 -21.59 20.96 -3.95
C ASN A 90 -23.12 21.00 -4.15
N ASP A 91 -23.86 21.36 -3.10
CA ASP A 91 -25.33 21.46 -3.06
C ASP A 91 -26.10 20.14 -3.26
N GLU A 92 -25.41 19.00 -3.32
CA GLU A 92 -26.00 17.66 -3.32
C GLU A 92 -25.79 16.97 -1.96
N GLU A 93 -26.72 16.13 -1.53
CA GLU A 93 -26.54 15.34 -0.30
C GLU A 93 -25.34 14.40 -0.47
N ILE A 94 -24.41 14.44 0.49
CA ILE A 94 -23.07 13.92 0.30
C ILE A 94 -23.03 12.40 0.16
N ILE A 95 -23.90 11.65 0.85
CA ILE A 95 -23.95 10.19 0.74
C ILE A 95 -24.40 9.79 -0.67
N ASN A 96 -25.37 10.51 -1.25
CA ASN A 96 -25.78 10.30 -2.63
C ASN A 96 -24.67 10.66 -3.63
N TYR A 97 -24.00 11.80 -3.41
CA TYR A 97 -22.89 12.23 -4.26
C TYR A 97 -21.77 11.18 -4.26
N TYR A 98 -21.33 10.74 -3.07
CA TYR A 98 -20.31 9.72 -2.89
C TYR A 98 -20.63 8.43 -3.65
N LYS A 99 -21.87 7.92 -3.51
CA LYS A 99 -22.29 6.68 -4.19
C LYS A 99 -22.33 6.78 -5.71
N THR A 100 -22.58 7.97 -6.26
CA THR A 100 -22.78 8.19 -7.69
C THR A 100 -21.53 8.69 -8.42
N HIS A 101 -20.53 9.19 -7.71
CA HIS A 101 -19.29 9.79 -8.26
C HIS A 101 -18.02 9.04 -7.82
N LYS A 102 -18.00 7.71 -7.94
CA LYS A 102 -16.86 6.86 -7.52
C LYS A 102 -15.51 7.25 -8.13
N ALA A 103 -15.52 7.79 -9.36
CA ALA A 103 -14.30 8.23 -10.04
C ALA A 103 -13.66 9.49 -9.44
N GLU A 104 -14.37 10.20 -8.55
CA GLU A 104 -13.87 11.39 -7.85
C GLU A 104 -13.31 11.09 -6.47
N HIS A 105 -13.34 9.82 -6.04
CA HIS A 105 -12.81 9.40 -4.75
C HIS A 105 -11.29 9.46 -4.76
N ILE A 106 -10.72 10.05 -3.71
CA ILE A 106 -9.28 10.21 -3.55
C ILE A 106 -8.85 9.45 -2.31
N ALA A 107 -7.92 8.52 -2.45
CA ALA A 107 -7.30 7.84 -1.32
C ALA A 107 -6.49 8.83 -0.48
N LEU A 108 -6.66 8.78 0.85
CA LEU A 108 -5.94 9.64 1.81
C LEU A 108 -4.75 8.94 2.49
N PHE A 109 -4.62 7.63 2.33
CA PHE A 109 -3.52 6.85 2.90
C PHE A 109 -3.36 5.50 2.17
N GLU A 110 -2.31 4.76 2.52
CA GLU A 110 -2.04 3.42 1.98
C GLU A 110 -3.13 2.43 2.40
N GLY A 111 -3.78 1.79 1.41
CA GLY A 111 -4.88 0.85 1.66
C GLY A 111 -6.26 1.50 1.82
N ASP A 112 -6.41 2.80 1.54
CA ASP A 112 -7.71 3.47 1.52
C ASP A 112 -8.52 3.07 0.27
N ASP A 113 -9.41 2.09 0.43
CA ASP A 113 -10.32 1.57 -0.60
C ASP A 113 -11.67 2.31 -0.64
N CYS A 114 -11.96 3.12 0.37
CA CYS A 114 -13.19 3.89 0.51
C CYS A 114 -13.07 5.28 -0.12
N GLY A 115 -11.92 5.93 0.09
CA GLY A 115 -11.59 7.24 -0.43
C GLY A 115 -12.39 8.40 0.17
N ALA A 116 -11.94 9.61 -0.15
CA ALA A 116 -12.55 10.86 0.27
C ALA A 116 -13.05 11.69 -0.92
N LEU A 117 -14.03 12.55 -0.64
CA LEU A 117 -14.37 13.67 -1.50
C LEU A 117 -13.59 14.91 -1.04
N VAL A 118 -12.88 15.56 -1.97
CA VAL A 118 -12.00 16.69 -1.65
C VAL A 118 -12.50 17.96 -2.29
N LEU A 119 -12.62 19.03 -1.50
CA LEU A 119 -13.00 20.35 -1.98
C LEU A 119 -12.47 21.44 -1.05
N ASN A 120 -11.98 22.54 -1.62
CA ASN A 120 -11.48 23.72 -0.88
C ASN A 120 -10.51 23.38 0.27
N ASN A 121 -9.50 22.53 -0.01
CA ASN A 121 -8.50 22.08 0.96
C ASN A 121 -9.08 21.30 2.15
N MET A 122 -10.24 20.67 1.98
CA MET A 122 -10.87 19.81 2.98
C MET A 122 -11.23 18.48 2.35
N SER A 123 -11.10 17.42 3.15
CA SER A 123 -11.56 16.07 2.80
C SER A 123 -12.79 15.73 3.61
N ALA A 124 -13.75 15.07 2.96
CA ALA A 124 -14.76 14.24 3.61
C ALA A 124 -14.42 12.78 3.30
N TRP A 125 -13.75 12.10 4.23
CA TRP A 125 -13.38 10.69 4.12
C TRP A 125 -14.50 9.81 4.66
N PHE A 126 -14.74 8.66 4.02
CA PHE A 126 -15.86 7.78 4.33
C PHE A 126 -15.33 6.49 4.93
N ASP A 127 -15.79 6.16 6.14
CA ASP A 127 -15.63 4.82 6.69
C ASP A 127 -16.77 3.94 6.14
N VAL A 128 -16.42 2.93 5.36
CA VAL A 128 -17.37 2.03 4.71
C VAL A 128 -17.10 0.59 5.12
N ASN A 129 -18.06 0.00 5.83
CA ASN A 129 -18.02 -1.39 6.27
C ASN A 129 -19.17 -2.17 5.61
N ASP A 130 -18.88 -3.29 4.93
CA ASP A 130 -19.89 -4.13 4.26
C ASP A 130 -20.86 -3.33 3.34
N ASN A 131 -20.33 -2.39 2.54
CA ASN A 131 -21.10 -1.45 1.71
C ASN A 131 -22.02 -0.48 2.47
N ARG A 132 -21.83 -0.32 3.78
CA ARG A 132 -22.55 0.65 4.62
C ARG A 132 -21.58 1.71 5.10
N ILE A 133 -21.98 2.97 4.92
CA ILE A 133 -21.20 4.11 5.42
C ILE A 133 -21.47 4.21 6.92
N SER A 134 -20.47 3.91 7.75
CA SER A 134 -20.55 3.97 9.22
C SER A 134 -20.24 5.36 9.74
N ALA A 135 -19.32 6.09 9.09
CA ALA A 135 -18.96 7.44 9.47
C ALA A 135 -18.46 8.27 8.29
N ILE A 136 -18.46 9.60 8.48
CA ILE A 136 -17.83 10.55 7.57
C ILE A 136 -16.91 11.45 8.39
N GLU A 137 -15.61 11.41 8.15
CA GLU A 137 -14.64 12.31 8.78
C GLU A 137 -14.37 13.52 7.88
N ILE A 138 -14.39 14.71 8.47
CA ILE A 138 -14.11 15.98 7.82
C ILE A 138 -12.86 16.58 8.46
N SER A 139 -11.85 16.85 7.65
CA SER A 139 -10.56 17.39 8.09
C SER A 139 -9.92 18.27 7.02
N THR A 140 -8.78 18.90 7.36
CA THR A 140 -7.91 19.49 6.35
C THR A 140 -7.43 18.41 5.39
N TYR A 141 -7.56 18.65 4.09
CA TYR A 141 -7.04 17.72 3.10
C TYR A 141 -5.51 17.75 3.08
N GLU A 142 -4.90 16.62 3.39
CA GLU A 142 -3.48 16.37 3.18
C GLU A 142 -3.32 15.47 1.95
N ILE A 143 -2.46 15.89 1.01
CA ILE A 143 -2.23 15.13 -0.21
C ILE A 143 -1.46 13.87 0.17
N TYR A 144 -2.09 12.71 -0.02
CA TYR A 144 -1.40 11.44 0.03
C TYR A 144 -0.55 11.25 -1.22
N ASN A 145 0.76 11.14 -1.01
CA ASN A 145 1.71 10.86 -2.08
C ASN A 145 2.34 9.47 -1.84
N ARG A 146 1.84 8.46 -2.56
CA ARG A 146 2.29 7.07 -2.39
C ARG A 146 3.80 6.87 -2.57
N TRP A 147 4.48 7.70 -3.37
CA TRP A 147 5.94 7.60 -3.58
C TRP A 147 6.76 8.52 -2.66
N GLU A 148 6.14 9.13 -1.64
CA GLU A 148 6.85 9.98 -0.70
C GLU A 148 8.00 9.21 0.00
N GLY A 149 9.16 9.84 0.07
CA GLY A 149 10.36 9.25 0.67
C GLY A 149 11.11 8.23 -0.21
N ILE A 150 10.56 7.81 -1.36
CA ILE A 150 11.23 6.87 -2.27
C ILE A 150 12.02 7.64 -3.33
N PRO A 151 13.35 7.42 -3.46
CA PRO A 151 14.14 8.06 -4.52
C PRO A 151 13.62 7.70 -5.92
N GLU A 152 13.52 8.70 -6.79
CA GLU A 152 12.98 8.53 -8.14
C GLU A 152 13.77 7.51 -8.97
N ASP A 153 15.08 7.42 -8.75
CA ASP A 153 15.96 6.52 -9.48
C ASP A 153 16.20 5.17 -8.78
N LYS A 154 15.52 4.87 -7.65
CA LYS A 154 15.77 3.67 -6.83
C LYS A 154 15.67 2.39 -7.67
N TYR A 155 14.55 2.19 -8.35
CA TYR A 155 14.29 1.02 -9.21
C TYR A 155 14.54 1.30 -10.70
N SER A 156 15.25 2.38 -11.03
CA SER A 156 15.66 2.63 -12.40
C SER A 156 16.81 1.70 -12.78
N ILE A 157 16.61 0.85 -13.80
CA ILE A 157 17.65 -0.02 -14.32
C ILE A 157 18.73 0.81 -15.03
N LYS A 158 19.96 0.70 -14.54
CA LYS A 158 21.14 1.40 -15.08
C LYS A 158 22.02 0.41 -15.84
N PRO A 159 22.55 0.77 -17.01
CA PRO A 159 23.48 -0.10 -17.73
C PRO A 159 24.74 -0.31 -16.90
N LEU A 160 25.30 -1.52 -16.97
CA LEU A 160 26.58 -1.83 -16.35
C LEU A 160 27.72 -1.25 -17.17
N ASN A 161 28.76 -0.77 -16.48
CA ASN A 161 30.05 -0.40 -17.09
C ASN A 161 31.03 -1.58 -17.10
N GLU A 162 30.52 -2.81 -16.96
CA GLU A 162 31.26 -4.07 -16.89
C GLU A 162 30.49 -5.19 -17.62
N GLU A 163 31.11 -6.36 -17.77
CA GLU A 163 30.48 -7.50 -18.45
C GLU A 163 29.30 -8.04 -17.63
N GLU A 164 28.20 -8.34 -18.30
CA GLU A 164 26.97 -8.90 -17.72
C GLU A 164 26.90 -10.42 -17.91
N ILE A 165 26.23 -11.12 -17.00
CA ILE A 165 25.84 -12.52 -17.18
C ILE A 165 24.65 -12.59 -18.14
N THR A 166 24.73 -13.44 -19.17
CA THR A 166 23.60 -13.67 -20.08
C THR A 166 22.81 -14.88 -19.60
N PHE A 167 21.50 -14.75 -19.39
CA PHE A 167 20.64 -15.86 -19.01
C PHE A 167 19.79 -16.32 -20.18
N VAL A 168 19.70 -17.63 -20.38
CA VAL A 168 18.73 -18.24 -21.30
C VAL A 168 17.50 -18.77 -20.56
N ASP A 169 17.64 -19.05 -19.25
CA ASP A 169 16.58 -19.56 -18.38
C ASP A 169 16.23 -18.53 -17.30
N PHE A 170 14.95 -18.11 -17.26
CA PHE A 170 14.51 -17.10 -16.30
C PHE A 170 14.40 -17.64 -14.87
N GLY A 171 13.94 -18.89 -14.68
CA GLY A 171 13.89 -19.52 -13.35
C GLY A 171 15.27 -19.65 -12.72
N PHE A 172 16.29 -19.97 -13.54
CA PHE A 172 17.68 -19.98 -13.12
C PHE A 172 18.14 -18.56 -12.73
N LYS A 173 17.83 -17.55 -13.56
CA LYS A 173 18.14 -16.15 -13.25
C LYS A 173 17.55 -15.72 -11.90
N LEU A 174 16.29 -16.07 -11.61
CA LEU A 174 15.65 -15.76 -10.33
C LEU A 174 16.41 -16.37 -9.14
N SER A 175 16.89 -17.61 -9.28
CA SER A 175 17.69 -18.28 -8.23
C SER A 175 19.02 -17.57 -7.97
N ILE A 176 19.62 -16.99 -9.02
CA ILE A 176 20.84 -16.16 -8.87
C ILE A 176 20.52 -14.80 -8.23
N ILE A 177 19.39 -14.20 -8.59
CA ILE A 177 18.94 -12.95 -7.95
C ILE A 177 18.68 -13.19 -6.47
N GLU A 178 18.03 -14.30 -6.11
CA GLU A 178 17.78 -14.69 -4.72
C GLU A 178 19.07 -14.67 -3.89
N GLU A 179 20.06 -15.43 -4.34
CA GLU A 179 21.34 -15.58 -3.65
C GLU A 179 22.13 -14.27 -3.59
N LEU A 180 22.18 -13.49 -4.69
CA LEU A 180 22.95 -12.25 -4.71
C LEU A 180 22.27 -11.10 -4.00
N MET A 181 20.95 -10.97 -4.10
CA MET A 181 20.21 -9.81 -3.60
C MET A 181 19.80 -9.99 -2.14
N TYR A 182 19.18 -11.12 -1.80
CA TYR A 182 18.57 -11.32 -0.47
C TYR A 182 19.52 -12.05 0.47
N VAL A 183 20.15 -13.15 0.03
CA VAL A 183 21.07 -13.93 0.89
C VAL A 183 22.39 -13.21 1.12
N LYS A 184 23.09 -12.78 0.07
CA LYS A 184 24.42 -12.15 0.17
C LYS A 184 24.38 -10.63 0.23
N GLY A 185 23.30 -10.00 -0.24
CA GLY A 185 23.18 -8.54 -0.25
C GLY A 185 24.16 -7.82 -1.19
N LEU A 186 24.69 -8.50 -2.20
CA LEU A 186 25.65 -7.99 -3.19
C LEU A 186 24.99 -7.29 -4.38
N LEU A 187 23.75 -7.63 -4.70
CA LEU A 187 22.95 -6.96 -5.72
C LEU A 187 22.08 -5.89 -5.06
N LYS A 188 22.06 -4.67 -5.63
CA LYS A 188 21.36 -3.50 -5.08
C LYS A 188 20.57 -2.76 -6.17
N PRO A 189 19.48 -2.06 -5.81
CA PRO A 189 18.86 -2.00 -4.47
C PRO A 189 18.29 -3.36 -4.03
N LEU A 190 18.04 -3.51 -2.73
CA LEU A 190 17.18 -4.61 -2.26
C LEU A 190 15.77 -4.32 -2.80
N PHE A 191 15.20 -5.28 -3.53
CA PHE A 191 13.87 -5.12 -4.11
C PHE A 191 12.78 -5.47 -3.10
N ASP A 192 11.74 -4.65 -3.06
CA ASP A 192 10.56 -4.85 -2.25
C ASP A 192 9.34 -4.46 -3.09
N VAL A 193 8.44 -5.43 -3.32
CA VAL A 193 7.29 -5.28 -4.19
C VAL A 193 6.30 -4.22 -3.70
N HIS A 194 6.14 -4.07 -2.38
CA HIS A 194 5.23 -3.06 -1.82
C HIS A 194 5.80 -1.65 -2.05
N GLU A 195 7.10 -1.46 -1.84
CA GLU A 195 7.76 -0.20 -2.16
C GLU A 195 7.83 0.06 -3.67
N PHE A 196 8.04 -0.98 -4.48
CA PHE A 196 8.02 -0.88 -5.93
C PHE A 196 6.63 -0.44 -6.43
N ALA A 197 5.54 -1.03 -5.91
CA ALA A 197 4.18 -0.63 -6.23
C ALA A 197 3.92 0.84 -5.90
N ARG A 198 4.41 1.32 -4.75
CA ARG A 198 4.39 2.76 -4.39
C ARG A 198 5.23 3.64 -5.32
N TRP A 199 6.40 3.16 -5.75
CA TRP A 199 7.32 3.89 -6.63
C TRP A 199 6.86 3.96 -8.09
N TYR A 200 6.19 2.93 -8.59
CA TYR A 200 5.86 2.78 -10.01
C TYR A 200 4.78 3.75 -10.46
N LYS A 201 5.11 4.75 -11.30
CA LYS A 201 4.20 5.88 -11.60
C LYS A 201 3.27 5.66 -12.81
N GLU A 202 3.54 4.69 -13.68
CA GLU A 202 2.79 4.55 -14.95
C GLU A 202 1.34 4.08 -14.75
N ARG A 203 1.12 3.29 -13.71
CA ARG A 203 -0.21 2.90 -13.22
C ARG A 203 -0.13 2.65 -11.71
N ASP A 204 -1.29 2.46 -11.11
CA ASP A 204 -1.37 1.89 -9.77
C ASP A 204 -1.23 0.37 -9.85
N ILE A 205 -0.46 -0.21 -8.94
CA ILE A 205 -0.27 -1.66 -8.80
C ILE A 205 -0.95 -2.06 -7.50
N ASP A 206 -2.12 -2.68 -7.59
CA ASP A 206 -2.86 -3.10 -6.43
C ASP A 206 -2.39 -4.50 -6.01
N ILE A 207 -1.51 -4.56 -5.02
CA ILE A 207 -1.00 -5.84 -4.52
C ILE A 207 -2.12 -6.73 -3.96
N ASN A 208 -3.17 -6.15 -3.35
CA ASN A 208 -4.27 -6.91 -2.77
C ASN A 208 -5.10 -7.62 -3.83
N GLU A 209 -5.27 -7.01 -5.00
CA GLU A 209 -5.99 -7.63 -6.12
C GLU A 209 -5.08 -8.49 -7.02
N GLU A 210 -3.87 -8.02 -7.31
CA GLU A 210 -2.97 -8.61 -8.31
C GLU A 210 -1.98 -9.64 -7.72
N GLY A 211 -1.74 -9.62 -6.41
CA GLY A 211 -0.66 -10.37 -5.77
C GLY A 211 -0.82 -11.90 -5.76
N TYR A 212 -1.97 -12.43 -6.16
CA TYR A 212 -2.21 -13.87 -6.29
C TYR A 212 -1.58 -14.48 -7.56
N GLU A 213 -1.17 -13.64 -8.50
CA GLU A 213 -0.53 -14.00 -9.76
C GLU A 213 0.80 -13.25 -9.91
N PRO A 214 1.65 -13.59 -10.89
CA PRO A 214 2.84 -12.80 -11.19
C PRO A 214 2.50 -11.36 -11.58
N ILE A 215 3.11 -10.39 -10.89
CA ILE A 215 2.98 -8.97 -11.23
C ILE A 215 3.89 -8.67 -12.42
N ALA A 216 3.30 -8.32 -13.56
CA ALA A 216 4.00 -8.20 -14.83
C ALA A 216 5.19 -7.23 -14.80
N GLU A 217 5.04 -6.07 -14.15
CA GLU A 217 6.09 -5.05 -14.02
C GLU A 217 7.27 -5.54 -13.17
N VAL A 218 6.99 -6.31 -12.12
CA VAL A 218 8.01 -6.91 -11.26
C VAL A 218 8.76 -8.01 -12.02
N GLU A 219 8.02 -8.85 -12.74
CA GLU A 219 8.63 -9.90 -13.55
C GLU A 219 9.52 -9.31 -14.66
N GLN A 220 9.03 -8.27 -15.34
CA GLN A 220 9.80 -7.56 -16.35
C GLN A 220 11.04 -6.87 -15.75
N TYR A 221 10.91 -6.25 -14.57
CA TYR A 221 12.06 -5.69 -13.86
C TYR A 221 13.16 -6.73 -13.62
N PHE A 222 12.81 -7.93 -13.14
CA PHE A 222 13.80 -8.98 -12.91
C PHE A 222 14.34 -9.61 -14.21
N LYS A 223 13.53 -9.68 -15.28
CA LYS A 223 14.03 -10.05 -16.61
C LYS A 223 15.08 -9.08 -17.11
N ASP A 224 14.88 -7.78 -16.90
CA ASP A 224 15.77 -6.72 -17.39
C ASP A 224 16.92 -6.39 -16.44
N LEU A 225 16.86 -6.81 -15.17
CA LEU A 225 17.86 -6.51 -14.15
C LEU A 225 19.24 -7.08 -14.56
N PRO A 226 20.26 -6.24 -14.81
CA PRO A 226 21.56 -6.73 -15.24
C PRO A 226 22.37 -7.23 -14.05
N ILE A 227 23.04 -8.37 -14.23
CA ILE A 227 23.88 -8.99 -13.19
C ILE A 227 25.35 -8.95 -13.61
N PRO A 228 26.23 -8.26 -12.86
CA PRO A 228 27.66 -8.23 -13.16
C PRO A 228 28.30 -9.61 -13.15
N LYS A 229 29.03 -9.96 -14.21
CA LYS A 229 29.71 -11.25 -14.35
C LYS A 229 30.73 -11.54 -13.27
N ARG A 230 31.34 -10.50 -12.69
CA ARG A 230 32.24 -10.63 -11.54
C ARG A 230 31.59 -11.29 -10.32
N LEU A 231 30.25 -11.23 -10.19
CA LEU A 231 29.51 -11.86 -9.09
C LEU A 231 29.29 -13.36 -9.30
N ALA A 232 29.53 -13.91 -10.50
CA ALA A 232 29.30 -15.33 -10.77
C ALA A 232 30.15 -16.26 -9.89
N SER A 233 31.33 -15.81 -9.46
CA SER A 233 32.18 -16.58 -8.52
C SER A 233 31.67 -16.57 -7.08
N GLU A 234 30.74 -15.68 -6.73
CA GLU A 234 30.15 -15.61 -5.39
C GLU A 234 29.09 -16.69 -5.17
N ILE A 235 28.59 -17.29 -6.25
CA ILE A 235 27.56 -18.32 -6.21
C ILE A 235 28.22 -19.68 -5.99
N THR A 236 27.89 -20.29 -4.86
CA THR A 236 28.35 -21.64 -4.48
C THR A 236 27.22 -22.65 -4.40
N GLU A 237 26.03 -22.16 -4.09
CA GLU A 237 24.79 -22.92 -3.94
C GLU A 237 23.63 -22.10 -4.49
N ILE A 238 22.62 -22.79 -5.01
CA ILE A 238 21.29 -22.22 -5.23
C ILE A 238 20.28 -23.02 -4.40
N TYR A 239 19.34 -22.32 -3.78
CA TYR A 239 18.29 -22.89 -2.96
C TYR A 239 16.96 -22.28 -3.38
N GLN A 240 16.07 -23.09 -3.96
CA GLN A 240 14.72 -22.68 -4.33
C GLN A 240 13.71 -23.22 -3.32
N ASP A 241 13.04 -22.31 -2.63
CA ASP A 241 11.91 -22.59 -1.76
C ASP A 241 10.81 -21.56 -2.04
N GLY A 242 9.55 -21.96 -1.96
CA GLY A 242 8.42 -21.09 -2.26
C GLY A 242 8.29 -19.87 -1.34
N GLY A 243 8.93 -19.91 -0.17
CA GLY A 243 9.03 -18.79 0.76
C GLY A 243 10.23 -17.87 0.51
N ASN A 244 11.06 -18.11 -0.51
CA ASN A 244 12.16 -17.22 -0.86
C ASN A 244 11.64 -15.83 -1.25
N ASP A 245 12.41 -14.79 -0.89
CA ASP A 245 12.05 -13.39 -1.11
C ASP A 245 11.78 -13.10 -2.59
N ILE A 246 12.55 -13.68 -3.53
CA ILE A 246 12.34 -13.46 -4.96
C ILE A 246 10.92 -13.84 -5.41
N TYR A 247 10.37 -14.95 -4.92
CA TYR A 247 9.03 -15.41 -5.30
C TYR A 247 7.94 -14.64 -4.57
N MET A 248 8.18 -14.29 -3.30
CA MET A 248 7.30 -13.40 -2.53
C MET A 248 7.21 -12.00 -3.12
N ASN A 249 8.22 -11.55 -3.87
CA ASN A 249 8.17 -10.29 -4.59
C ASN A 249 7.45 -10.41 -5.95
N LEU A 250 7.59 -11.53 -6.64
CA LEU A 250 6.94 -11.74 -7.95
C LEU A 250 5.44 -12.01 -7.82
N SER A 251 5.04 -12.83 -6.84
CA SER A 251 3.64 -13.18 -6.58
C SER A 251 3.40 -13.35 -5.06
N PRO A 252 3.17 -12.24 -4.35
CA PRO A 252 3.14 -12.18 -2.88
C PRO A 252 2.15 -13.12 -2.19
N PHE A 253 1.04 -13.45 -2.86
CA PHE A 253 -0.07 -14.24 -2.29
C PHE A 253 -0.25 -15.60 -2.96
N SER A 254 0.66 -16.02 -3.85
CA SER A 254 0.64 -17.35 -4.48
C SER A 254 0.83 -18.50 -3.48
N GLY A 255 1.37 -18.22 -2.29
CA GLY A 255 1.74 -19.26 -1.31
C GLY A 255 2.92 -20.13 -1.78
N GLY A 256 3.71 -19.64 -2.75
CA GLY A 256 4.93 -20.27 -3.22
C GLY A 256 4.74 -21.45 -4.17
N ALA A 257 3.62 -22.20 -4.13
CA ALA A 257 3.45 -23.41 -4.93
C ALA A 257 3.00 -23.13 -6.38
N VAL A 258 3.87 -22.54 -7.20
CA VAL A 258 3.57 -22.15 -8.59
C VAL A 258 4.65 -22.60 -9.56
N GLU A 259 4.24 -23.00 -10.77
CA GLU A 259 5.14 -23.52 -11.84
C GLU A 259 5.57 -22.42 -12.83
N TYR A 260 5.33 -21.14 -12.52
CA TYR A 260 5.58 -20.02 -13.45
C TYR A 260 7.05 -19.86 -13.86
N TRP A 261 7.96 -20.27 -12.97
CA TRP A 261 9.39 -20.02 -13.10
C TRP A 261 10.23 -21.28 -12.84
N ASP A 262 9.69 -22.44 -13.23
CA ASP A 262 10.46 -23.68 -13.26
C ASP A 262 11.74 -23.46 -14.06
N ILE A 263 12.88 -23.91 -13.51
CA ILE A 263 14.10 -24.06 -14.29
C ILE A 263 13.83 -25.13 -15.34
N GLU A 264 14.02 -24.78 -16.61
CA GLU A 264 13.88 -25.67 -17.75
C GLU A 264 15.25 -26.18 -18.24
N SER A 265 16.33 -25.42 -18.01
CA SER A 265 17.70 -25.83 -18.34
C SER A 265 18.76 -25.33 -17.36
N ALA A 266 19.80 -26.14 -17.13
CA ALA A 266 20.99 -25.78 -16.38
C ALA A 266 22.12 -25.18 -17.26
N GLU A 267 21.86 -24.80 -18.52
CA GLU A 267 22.86 -24.23 -19.43
C GLU A 267 23.59 -23.03 -18.80
N ASP A 268 22.85 -22.17 -18.10
CA ASP A 268 23.37 -20.96 -17.45
C ASP A 268 24.39 -21.29 -16.33
N ALA A 269 24.30 -22.46 -15.71
CA ALA A 269 25.21 -22.89 -14.64
C ALA A 269 26.68 -22.94 -15.07
N LYS A 270 26.96 -23.09 -16.38
CA LYS A 270 28.33 -23.05 -16.94
C LYS A 270 29.05 -21.72 -16.69
N GLN A 271 28.30 -20.65 -16.42
CA GLN A 271 28.86 -19.33 -16.13
C GLN A 271 29.31 -19.18 -14.67
N PHE A 272 28.96 -20.13 -13.79
CA PHE A 272 29.17 -20.06 -12.33
C PHE A 272 30.20 -21.10 -11.89
N PRO A 273 31.51 -20.77 -11.92
CA PRO A 273 32.59 -21.75 -11.72
C PRO A 273 32.58 -22.40 -10.33
N ASN A 274 32.03 -21.68 -9.34
CA ASN A 274 32.00 -22.10 -7.94
C ASN A 274 30.69 -22.76 -7.52
N LEU A 275 29.67 -22.82 -8.40
CA LEU A 275 28.42 -23.50 -8.11
C LEU A 275 28.69 -25.01 -7.96
N LYS A 276 28.27 -25.56 -6.83
CA LYS A 276 28.47 -26.98 -6.48
C LYS A 276 27.22 -27.66 -5.95
N LYS A 277 26.24 -26.91 -5.46
CA LYS A 277 25.00 -27.45 -4.89
C LYS A 277 23.77 -26.73 -5.43
N ALA A 278 22.69 -27.46 -5.66
CA ALA A 278 21.39 -26.94 -6.02
C ALA A 278 20.30 -27.73 -5.26
N THR A 279 19.50 -27.06 -4.45
CA THR A 279 18.29 -27.63 -3.86
C THR A 279 17.09 -26.95 -4.50
N LEU A 280 16.25 -27.72 -5.22
CA LEU A 280 15.31 -27.19 -6.20
C LEU A 280 13.87 -27.61 -5.88
N CYS A 281 12.98 -26.63 -5.76
CA CYS A 281 11.53 -26.86 -5.70
C CYS A 281 10.87 -26.67 -7.08
N TYR A 282 11.44 -25.79 -7.94
CA TYR A 282 10.87 -25.39 -9.22
C TYR A 282 11.84 -25.71 -10.36
N ALA A 283 11.91 -26.98 -10.75
CA ALA A 283 12.78 -27.43 -11.83
C ALA A 283 12.19 -28.65 -12.57
N LYS A 284 12.35 -28.70 -13.89
CA LYS A 284 12.00 -29.87 -14.69
C LYS A 284 12.96 -31.02 -14.42
N ASP A 285 12.49 -32.26 -14.55
CA ASP A 285 13.28 -33.48 -14.30
C ASP A 285 14.64 -33.51 -15.04
N CYS A 286 14.68 -33.00 -16.28
CA CYS A 286 15.91 -32.98 -17.09
C CYS A 286 17.02 -32.10 -16.48
N VAL A 287 16.67 -31.10 -15.68
CA VAL A 287 17.61 -30.15 -15.07
C VAL A 287 18.54 -30.84 -14.08
N TYR A 288 18.06 -31.86 -13.35
CA TYR A 288 18.88 -32.62 -12.40
C TYR A 288 20.00 -33.40 -13.10
N ASP A 289 19.71 -33.99 -14.26
CA ASP A 289 20.71 -34.68 -15.09
C ASP A 289 21.72 -33.68 -15.68
N GLU A 290 21.26 -32.50 -16.11
CA GLU A 290 22.13 -31.43 -16.62
C GLU A 290 23.08 -30.90 -15.55
N PHE A 291 22.59 -30.63 -14.33
CA PHE A 291 23.43 -30.24 -13.20
C PHE A 291 24.46 -31.33 -12.85
N SER A 292 24.03 -32.59 -12.80
CA SER A 292 24.90 -33.73 -12.53
C SER A 292 26.03 -33.82 -13.57
N ALA A 293 25.72 -33.60 -14.86
CA ALA A 293 26.72 -33.58 -15.93
C ALA A 293 27.74 -32.43 -15.80
N LEU A 294 27.37 -31.34 -15.14
CA LEU A 294 28.25 -30.21 -14.81
C LEU A 294 29.01 -30.40 -13.48
N GLY A 295 28.79 -31.51 -12.78
CA GLY A 295 29.41 -31.80 -11.48
C GLY A 295 28.82 -30.96 -10.34
N ILE A 296 27.56 -30.58 -10.46
CA ILE A 296 26.77 -29.88 -9.43
C ILE A 296 25.86 -30.91 -8.77
N ASP A 297 25.88 -30.97 -7.44
CA ASP A 297 25.01 -31.83 -6.63
C ASP A 297 23.61 -31.21 -6.57
N ALA A 298 22.64 -31.81 -7.26
CA ALA A 298 21.28 -31.30 -7.38
C ALA A 298 20.28 -32.25 -6.73
N GLU A 299 19.45 -31.72 -5.82
CA GLU A 299 18.40 -32.46 -5.13
C GLU A 299 17.07 -31.71 -5.16
N SER A 300 15.96 -32.44 -5.17
CA SER A 300 14.64 -31.85 -4.98
C SER A 300 14.49 -31.44 -3.52
N LEU A 301 13.84 -30.30 -3.28
CA LEU A 301 13.37 -29.93 -1.95
C LEU A 301 12.23 -30.85 -1.47
#